data_AF-A0A7D5T228-F1
#
_entry.id   AF-A0A7D5T228-F1
#
_cell.length_a   1.000
_cell.length_b   1.000
_cell.length_c   1.000
_cell.angle_alpha   90.00
_cell.angle_beta   90.00
_cell.angle_gamma   90.00
#
_symmetry.space_group_name_H-M   'P 1'
#
loop_
_entity.id
_entity.type
_entity.pdbx_description
1 polymer ?
#
loop_
_entity_poly.entity_id
_entity_poly.type
_entity_poly.pdbx_seq_one_letter_code
_entity_poly.pdbx_strand_id
1 'polypeptide(L)'
;MRACHYQDRPGKRSLCLRTMVQGRALSEIDWRPCADSDECPFRSWEVERRQLVTAVRSEILGGCPSCGRRHDTVGEHLHCLMEGRLQRVLEEMGPPKGSTSPLLKKMFPRYMIGMARRKIRSAVIDRDGHTCTQCGRDLNKYPKWYTEVHHVIPVVEGGSDVPENLVTLCMECHGRHTDELNKRIFGHGRDGKGTSNRRRRIIQTSLDDDLWI
;
A
#
# COMPACT_ATOMS: atom_id res chain seq x y z
N MET A 1 -0.30 -6.14 -24.84
CA MET A 1 0.77 -5.45 -24.10
C MET A 1 1.93 -6.39 -23.83
N ARG A 2 3.02 -6.33 -24.61
CA ARG A 2 4.28 -7.01 -24.26
C ARG A 2 5.00 -6.12 -23.24
N ALA A 3 4.88 -6.41 -21.95
CA ALA A 3 5.68 -5.71 -20.95
C ALA A 3 7.17 -5.89 -21.30
N CYS A 4 7.89 -4.79 -21.47
CA CYS A 4 9.33 -4.81 -21.65
C CYS A 4 9.96 -5.35 -20.36
N HIS A 5 10.42 -6.60 -20.38
CA HIS A 5 11.09 -7.23 -19.26
C HIS A 5 12.60 -7.18 -19.45
N TYR A 6 13.31 -6.67 -18.45
CA TYR A 6 14.76 -6.79 -18.37
C TYR A 6 15.13 -8.08 -17.63
N GLN A 7 16.30 -8.66 -17.92
CA GLN A 7 16.83 -9.81 -17.20
C GLN A 7 18.01 -9.37 -16.34
N ASP A 8 17.79 -9.31 -15.03
CA ASP A 8 18.83 -9.04 -14.03
C ASP A 8 19.78 -10.25 -13.85
N ARG A 9 19.25 -11.45 -14.10
CA ARG A 9 19.98 -12.72 -14.22
C ARG A 9 19.39 -13.58 -15.33
N PRO A 10 20.17 -14.48 -15.95
CA PRO A 10 19.68 -15.40 -16.96
C PRO A 10 18.42 -16.15 -16.50
N GLY A 11 17.35 -16.06 -17.29
CA GLY A 11 16.08 -16.75 -16.99
C GLY A 11 15.18 -16.06 -15.95
N LYS A 12 15.62 -14.98 -15.31
CA LYS A 12 14.83 -14.22 -14.34
C LYS A 12 14.30 -12.94 -14.97
N ARG A 13 12.98 -12.83 -15.10
CA ARG A 13 12.32 -11.61 -15.60
C ARG A 13 12.22 -10.58 -14.48
N SER A 14 12.54 -9.35 -14.82
CA SER A 14 12.47 -8.21 -13.92
C SER A 14 11.79 -7.03 -14.59
N LEU A 15 11.64 -5.93 -13.83
CA LEU A 15 11.06 -4.69 -14.31
C LEU A 15 11.91 -4.07 -15.41
N CYS A 16 11.27 -3.32 -16.31
CA CYS A 16 11.95 -2.54 -17.33
C CYS A 16 12.95 -1.55 -16.69
N LEU A 17 14.14 -1.39 -17.26
CA LEU A 17 15.11 -0.38 -16.81
C LEU A 17 14.60 1.06 -16.95
N ARG A 18 13.56 1.29 -17.77
CA ARG A 18 12.85 2.58 -17.85
C ARG A 18 12.24 2.98 -16.51
N THR A 19 11.96 2.05 -15.59
CA THR A 19 11.43 2.45 -14.27
C THR A 19 12.49 3.11 -13.38
N MET A 20 13.75 3.24 -13.84
CA MET A 20 14.87 3.85 -13.11
C MET A 20 15.58 4.96 -13.92
N VAL A 21 14.89 5.67 -14.81
CA VAL A 21 15.48 6.63 -15.76
C VAL A 21 16.32 7.75 -15.10
N GLN A 22 15.95 8.15 -13.89
CA GLN A 22 16.54 9.28 -13.16
C GLN A 22 17.06 8.91 -11.77
N GLY A 23 16.84 7.66 -11.34
CA GLY A 23 16.97 7.29 -9.94
C GLY A 23 18.25 6.53 -9.60
N ARG A 24 18.87 6.88 -8.48
CA ARG A 24 19.94 6.13 -7.80
C ARG A 24 19.40 5.28 -6.64
N ALA A 25 18.10 5.33 -6.35
CA ALA A 25 17.45 4.62 -5.26
C ALA A 25 16.13 3.93 -5.66
N LEU A 26 15.72 2.90 -4.91
CA LEU A 26 14.41 2.22 -5.08
C LEU A 26 13.22 3.18 -4.93
N SER A 27 13.37 4.26 -4.16
CA SER A 27 12.31 5.26 -3.92
C SER A 27 11.96 6.08 -5.16
N GLU A 28 12.85 6.10 -6.15
CA GLU A 28 12.70 6.87 -7.40
C GLU A 28 12.15 5.98 -8.53
N ILE A 29 11.70 4.76 -8.21
CA ILE A 29 11.09 3.85 -9.18
C ILE A 29 9.72 4.37 -9.61
N ASP A 30 9.57 4.63 -10.90
CA ASP A 30 8.26 4.88 -11.53
C ASP A 30 7.64 3.56 -12.00
N TRP A 31 6.55 3.16 -11.36
CA TRP A 31 5.82 1.91 -11.67
C TRP A 31 4.95 1.97 -12.92
N ARG A 32 4.94 3.10 -13.63
CA ARG A 32 4.21 3.20 -14.90
C ARG A 32 4.75 2.16 -15.88
N PRO A 33 3.89 1.26 -16.42
CA PRO A 33 4.32 0.34 -17.45
C PRO A 33 4.83 1.15 -18.65
N CYS A 34 5.76 0.58 -19.40
CA CYS A 34 6.11 1.11 -20.71
C CYS A 34 4.83 1.01 -21.56
N ALA A 35 4.07 2.10 -21.66
CA ALA A 35 2.87 2.17 -22.48
C ALA A 35 3.24 1.81 -23.93
N ASP A 36 2.27 1.24 -24.63
CA ASP A 36 2.29 0.69 -26.00
C ASP A 36 2.96 1.60 -27.05
N SER A 37 4.27 1.79 -26.90
CA SER A 37 5.15 2.44 -27.86
C SER A 37 6.04 1.34 -28.42
N ASP A 38 6.02 1.19 -29.73
CA ASP A 38 6.85 0.22 -30.46
C ASP A 38 8.36 0.49 -30.26
N GLU A 39 8.70 1.66 -29.73
CA GLU A 39 10.04 2.08 -29.38
C GLU A 39 10.31 1.91 -27.88
N CYS A 40 10.94 0.80 -27.51
CA CYS A 40 11.52 0.64 -26.19
C CYS A 40 12.63 1.68 -25.99
N PRO A 41 12.51 2.66 -25.07
CA PRO A 41 13.53 3.70 -24.90
C PRO A 41 14.89 3.13 -24.56
N PHE A 42 14.94 1.96 -23.91
CA PHE A 42 16.20 1.29 -23.60
C PHE A 42 16.97 0.87 -24.87
N ARG A 43 16.28 0.51 -25.96
CA ARG A 43 16.94 0.20 -27.25
C ARG A 43 17.51 1.44 -27.93
N SER A 44 16.92 2.61 -27.67
CA SER A 44 17.34 3.90 -28.22
C SER A 44 18.23 4.73 -27.28
N TRP A 45 18.45 4.28 -26.04
CA TRP A 45 19.38 4.97 -25.12
C TRP A 45 20.82 4.86 -25.59
N GLU A 46 21.60 5.93 -25.40
CA GLU A 46 23.06 5.88 -25.50
C GLU A 46 23.65 4.80 -24.57
N VAL A 47 24.77 4.21 -24.99
CA VAL A 47 25.40 3.08 -24.31
C VAL A 47 25.75 3.42 -22.85
N GLU A 48 26.27 4.62 -22.62
CA GLU A 48 26.65 5.14 -21.30
C GLU A 48 25.45 5.17 -20.35
N ARG A 49 24.29 5.60 -20.85
CA ARG A 49 23.06 5.65 -20.06
C ARG A 49 22.58 4.25 -19.68
N ARG A 50 22.67 3.28 -20.60
CA ARG A 50 22.33 1.88 -20.30
C ARG A 50 23.25 1.30 -19.24
N GLN A 51 24.56 1.55 -19.35
CA GLN A 51 25.55 1.10 -18.38
C GLN A 51 25.29 1.70 -17.00
N LEU A 52 25.02 3.00 -16.91
CA LEU A 52 24.72 3.68 -15.65
C LEU A 52 23.52 3.06 -14.94
N VAL A 53 22.38 2.91 -15.63
CA VAL A 53 21.16 2.35 -15.03
C VAL A 53 21.35 0.89 -14.63
N THR A 54 22.13 0.12 -15.40
CA THR A 54 22.48 -1.27 -15.06
C THR A 54 23.36 -1.34 -13.80
N ALA A 55 24.34 -0.44 -13.67
CA ALA A 55 25.22 -0.37 -12.51
C ALA A 55 24.44 -0.02 -11.23
N VAL A 56 23.64 1.06 -11.26
CA VAL A 56 22.77 1.46 -10.15
C VAL A 56 21.85 0.32 -9.73
N ARG A 57 21.27 -0.39 -10.70
CA ARG A 57 20.40 -1.53 -10.41
C ARG A 57 21.15 -2.66 -9.72
N SER A 58 22.35 -2.98 -10.19
CA SER A 58 23.19 -4.01 -9.60
C SER A 58 23.60 -3.67 -8.16
N GLU A 59 23.84 -2.39 -7.87
CA GLU A 59 24.10 -1.89 -6.51
C GLU A 59 22.89 -2.06 -5.61
N ILE A 60 21.70 -1.61 -6.06
CA ILE A 60 20.43 -1.80 -5.35
C ILE A 60 20.21 -3.28 -5.04
N LEU A 61 20.45 -4.17 -6.01
CA LEU A 61 20.26 -5.61 -5.81
C LEU A 61 21.35 -6.25 -4.94
N GLY A 62 22.53 -5.62 -4.81
CA GLY A 62 23.74 -6.18 -4.20
C GLY A 62 23.75 -6.27 -2.68
N GLY A 63 22.92 -5.51 -1.96
CA GLY A 63 22.85 -5.56 -0.50
C GLY A 63 21.47 -5.16 0.01
N CYS A 64 20.64 -6.15 0.32
CA CYS A 64 19.30 -5.92 0.87
C CYS A 64 19.36 -5.48 2.34
N PRO A 65 18.87 -4.28 2.71
CA PRO A 65 18.83 -3.83 4.11
C PRO A 65 18.02 -4.74 5.04
N SER A 66 17.11 -5.55 4.48
CA SER A 66 16.25 -6.45 5.25
C SER A 66 16.96 -7.78 5.60
N CYS A 67 17.73 -8.36 4.68
CA CYS A 67 18.31 -9.69 4.88
C CYS A 67 19.83 -9.79 4.63
N GLY A 68 20.49 -8.70 4.26
CA GLY A 68 21.93 -8.64 3.97
C GLY A 68 22.38 -9.33 2.67
N ARG A 69 21.49 -10.00 1.95
CA ARG A 69 21.84 -10.77 0.74
C ARG A 69 21.59 -9.99 -0.56
N ARG A 70 22.19 -10.48 -1.65
CA ARG A 70 21.87 -10.07 -3.02
C ARG A 70 20.56 -10.73 -3.49
N HIS A 71 19.76 -9.99 -4.26
CA HIS A 71 18.55 -10.51 -4.91
C HIS A 71 18.71 -10.58 -6.43
N ASP A 72 18.01 -11.52 -7.08
CA ASP A 72 18.12 -11.72 -8.53
C ASP A 72 17.20 -10.79 -9.31
N THR A 73 16.15 -10.24 -8.68
CA THR A 73 15.25 -9.27 -9.32
C THR A 73 14.82 -8.17 -8.34
N VAL A 74 14.41 -7.01 -8.86
CA VAL A 74 13.84 -5.94 -8.03
C VAL A 74 12.54 -6.39 -7.34
N GLY A 75 11.76 -7.26 -7.98
CA GLY A 75 10.57 -7.84 -7.36
C GLY A 75 10.90 -8.66 -6.10
N GLU A 76 11.89 -9.54 -6.18
CA GLU A 76 12.38 -10.32 -5.03
C GLU A 76 12.95 -9.40 -3.94
N HIS A 77 13.70 -8.37 -4.32
CA HIS A 77 14.24 -7.39 -3.36
C HIS A 77 13.10 -6.67 -2.61
N LEU A 78 12.14 -6.10 -3.34
CA LEU A 78 11.01 -5.38 -2.74
C LEU A 78 10.17 -6.30 -1.85
N HIS A 79 9.93 -7.54 -2.28
CA HIS A 79 9.25 -8.51 -1.45
C HIS A 79 10.00 -8.72 -0.12
N CYS A 80 11.32 -8.89 -0.16
CA CYS A 80 12.13 -9.04 1.05
C CYS A 80 12.09 -7.80 1.98
N LEU A 81 12.12 -6.59 1.42
CA LEU A 81 11.97 -5.35 2.18
C LEU A 81 10.59 -5.24 2.83
N MET A 82 9.53 -5.57 2.08
CA MET A 82 8.16 -5.56 2.57
C MET A 82 8.00 -6.55 3.72
N GLU A 83 8.40 -7.80 3.52
CA GLU A 83 8.29 -8.86 4.53
C GLU A 83 9.06 -8.51 5.81
N GLY A 84 10.30 -8.05 5.70
CA GLY A 84 11.07 -7.66 6.89
C GLY A 84 10.48 -6.46 7.63
N ARG A 85 9.83 -5.52 6.91
CA ARG A 85 9.09 -4.43 7.56
C ARG A 85 7.83 -4.93 8.23
N LEU A 86 7.05 -5.80 7.59
CA LEU A 86 5.86 -6.39 8.18
C LEU A 86 6.19 -7.19 9.43
N GLN A 87 7.25 -7.99 9.40
CA GLN A 87 7.71 -8.76 10.54
C GLN A 87 7.94 -7.86 11.76
N ARG A 88 8.72 -6.79 11.62
CA ARG A 88 8.96 -5.83 12.72
C ARG A 88 7.69 -5.16 13.22
N VAL A 89 6.82 -4.72 12.31
CA VAL A 89 5.53 -4.11 12.67
C VAL A 89 4.65 -5.08 13.46
N LEU A 90 4.67 -6.37 13.14
CA LEU A 90 3.91 -7.39 13.85
C LEU A 90 4.55 -7.76 15.20
N GLU A 91 5.87 -7.80 15.29
CA GLU A 91 6.61 -8.05 16.54
C GLU A 91 6.47 -6.92 17.55
N GLU A 92 6.45 -5.67 17.06
CA GLU A 92 6.29 -4.46 17.86
C GLU A 92 4.81 -4.07 18.06
N MET A 93 3.87 -4.90 17.62
CA MET A 93 2.44 -4.61 17.61
C MET A 93 1.92 -4.33 19.02
N GLY A 94 1.54 -3.08 19.25
CA GLY A 94 1.02 -2.61 20.54
C GLY A 94 -0.50 -2.41 20.58
N PRO A 95 -1.02 -1.87 21.69
CA PRO A 95 -2.40 -1.43 21.77
C PRO A 95 -2.69 -0.32 20.75
N PRO A 96 -3.95 -0.21 20.27
CA PRO A 96 -4.33 0.81 19.31
C PRO A 96 -4.24 2.21 19.95
N LYS A 97 -3.32 3.04 19.44
CA LYS A 97 -3.07 4.43 19.89
C LYS A 97 -3.31 5.48 18.81
N GLY A 98 -3.63 5.03 17.59
CA GLY A 98 -3.65 5.88 16.41
C GLY A 98 -2.25 6.05 15.79
N SER A 99 -2.19 6.11 14.46
CA SER A 99 -0.94 6.41 13.75
C SER A 99 -1.22 6.98 12.36
N THR A 100 -0.41 7.96 11.96
CA THR A 100 -0.37 8.52 10.61
C THR A 100 0.83 8.01 9.79
N SER A 101 1.71 7.20 10.41
CA SER A 101 2.90 6.66 9.74
C SER A 101 2.54 5.52 8.80
N PRO A 102 2.85 5.60 7.50
CA PRO A 102 2.35 4.64 6.53
C PRO A 102 2.92 3.22 6.74
N LEU A 103 2.10 2.20 6.49
CA LEU A 103 2.51 0.80 6.58
C LEU A 103 3.66 0.46 5.65
N LEU A 104 3.61 0.94 4.40
CA LEU A 104 4.70 0.81 3.43
C LEU A 104 4.92 2.16 2.72
N LYS A 105 6.14 2.39 2.22
CA LYS A 105 6.46 3.57 1.40
C LYS A 105 5.66 3.52 0.09
N LYS A 106 5.37 4.69 -0.51
CA LYS A 106 4.63 4.80 -1.78
C LYS A 106 5.30 4.09 -2.96
N MET A 107 6.61 3.84 -2.87
CA MET A 107 7.39 3.11 -3.87
C MET A 107 7.03 1.63 -4.00
N PHE A 108 6.22 1.04 -3.12
CA PHE A 108 5.84 -0.36 -3.24
C PHE A 108 4.69 -0.53 -4.26
N PRO A 109 4.70 -1.59 -5.09
CA PRO A 109 3.58 -1.88 -5.99
C PRO A 109 2.26 -2.02 -5.25
N ARG A 110 1.16 -1.57 -5.88
CA ARG A 110 -0.20 -1.65 -5.31
C ARG A 110 -0.58 -3.07 -4.84
N TYR A 111 -0.15 -4.11 -5.57
CA TYR A 111 -0.44 -5.49 -5.19
C TYR A 111 0.30 -5.93 -3.91
N MET A 112 1.53 -5.45 -3.70
CA MET A 112 2.30 -5.70 -2.48
C MET A 112 1.68 -4.96 -1.29
N ILE A 113 1.28 -3.70 -1.48
CA ILE A 113 0.53 -2.95 -0.45
C ILE A 113 -0.76 -3.70 -0.08
N GLY A 114 -1.49 -4.23 -1.06
CA GLY A 114 -2.68 -5.05 -0.81
C GLY A 114 -2.38 -6.35 -0.04
N MET A 115 -1.25 -7.00 -0.32
CA MET A 115 -0.80 -8.19 0.42
C MET A 115 -0.47 -7.85 1.87
N ALA A 116 0.30 -6.79 2.09
CA ALA A 116 0.64 -6.27 3.41
C ALA A 116 -0.61 -5.94 4.24
N ARG A 117 -1.58 -5.22 3.67
CA ARG A 117 -2.86 -4.91 4.33
C ARG A 117 -3.62 -6.15 4.78
N ARG A 118 -3.62 -7.23 3.98
CA ARG A 118 -4.28 -8.49 4.35
C ARG A 118 -3.60 -9.16 5.54
N LYS A 119 -2.26 -9.16 5.59
CA LYS A 119 -1.49 -9.69 6.72
C LYS A 119 -1.77 -8.90 8.01
N ILE A 120 -1.72 -7.58 7.92
CA ILE A 120 -2.06 -6.70 9.07
C ILE A 120 -3.51 -6.91 9.51
N ARG A 121 -4.47 -7.01 8.59
CA ARG A 121 -5.88 -7.27 8.93
C ARG A 121 -6.03 -8.55 9.76
N SER A 122 -5.38 -9.65 9.37
CA SER A 122 -5.42 -10.89 10.14
C SER A 122 -4.85 -10.70 11.54
N ALA A 123 -3.65 -10.12 11.63
CA ALA A 123 -2.98 -9.93 12.91
C ALA A 123 -3.75 -9.02 13.88
N VAL A 124 -4.44 -7.99 13.37
CA VAL A 124 -5.29 -7.11 14.18
C VAL A 124 -6.51 -7.86 14.74
N ILE A 125 -7.16 -8.71 13.92
CA ILE A 125 -8.29 -9.54 14.37
C ILE A 125 -7.83 -10.54 15.44
N ASP A 126 -6.65 -11.16 15.24
CA ASP A 126 -6.06 -12.10 16.18
C ASP A 126 -5.69 -11.39 17.50
N ARG A 127 -5.06 -10.21 17.44
CA ARG A 127 -4.72 -9.36 18.60
C ARG A 127 -5.95 -8.99 19.41
N ASP A 128 -7.04 -8.63 18.73
CA ASP A 128 -8.29 -8.22 19.38
C ASP A 128 -9.13 -9.44 19.82
N GLY A 129 -8.58 -10.65 19.75
CA GLY A 129 -9.20 -11.88 20.25
C GLY A 129 -10.50 -12.21 19.54
N HIS A 130 -10.60 -11.90 18.23
CA HIS A 130 -11.83 -12.06 17.45
C HIS A 130 -13.06 -11.41 18.11
N THR A 131 -12.85 -10.31 18.85
CA THR A 131 -13.90 -9.65 19.61
C THR A 131 -14.04 -8.21 19.13
N CYS A 132 -15.27 -7.71 19.02
CA CYS A 132 -15.50 -6.30 18.76
C CYS A 132 -14.94 -5.47 19.93
N THR A 133 -13.94 -4.63 19.68
CA THR A 133 -13.28 -3.84 20.73
C THR A 133 -14.20 -2.78 21.35
N GLN A 134 -15.30 -2.42 20.67
CA GLN A 134 -16.26 -1.42 21.14
C GLN A 134 -17.41 -1.99 21.99
N CYS A 135 -17.91 -3.19 21.65
CA CYS A 135 -19.09 -3.77 22.34
C CYS A 135 -18.85 -5.12 22.99
N GLY A 136 -17.65 -5.70 22.87
CA GLY A 136 -17.29 -6.98 23.48
C GLY A 136 -17.93 -8.20 22.81
N ARG A 137 -18.58 -8.03 21.65
CA ARG A 137 -19.22 -9.13 20.93
C ARG A 137 -18.18 -10.09 20.37
N ASP A 138 -18.31 -11.38 20.70
CA ASP A 138 -17.55 -12.48 20.10
C ASP A 138 -17.93 -12.65 18.62
N LEU A 139 -16.97 -12.36 17.73
CA LEU A 139 -17.19 -12.34 16.28
C LEU A 139 -17.06 -13.73 15.65
N ASN A 140 -16.52 -14.74 16.36
CA ASN A 140 -16.47 -16.11 15.85
C ASN A 140 -17.86 -16.74 15.69
N LYS A 141 -18.87 -16.18 16.38
CA LYS A 141 -20.27 -16.59 16.28
C LYS A 141 -20.99 -16.00 15.05
N TYR A 142 -20.30 -15.21 14.23
CA TYR A 142 -20.87 -14.52 13.08
C TYR A 142 -20.11 -14.84 11.79
N PRO A 143 -20.75 -14.64 10.61
CA PRO A 143 -20.05 -14.78 9.34
C PRO A 143 -18.88 -13.80 9.20
N LYS A 144 -17.86 -14.17 8.41
CA LYS A 144 -16.64 -13.34 8.21
C LYS A 144 -16.92 -11.90 7.79
N TRP A 145 -17.99 -11.65 7.02
CA TRP A 145 -18.38 -10.30 6.55
C TRP A 145 -18.91 -9.40 7.67
N TYR A 146 -19.23 -9.95 8.84
CA TYR A 146 -19.71 -9.17 9.99
C TYR A 146 -18.55 -8.52 10.79
N THR A 147 -17.31 -8.93 10.52
CA THR A 147 -16.10 -8.41 11.15
C THR A 147 -15.42 -7.40 10.24
N GLU A 148 -15.12 -6.22 10.74
CA GLU A 148 -14.35 -5.20 10.03
C GLU A 148 -13.18 -4.68 10.84
N VAL A 149 -12.13 -4.24 10.14
CA VAL A 149 -11.01 -3.54 10.74
C VAL A 149 -11.16 -2.05 10.44
N HIS A 150 -11.21 -1.25 11.50
CA HIS A 150 -11.49 0.17 11.48
C HIS A 150 -10.25 0.99 11.82
N HIS A 151 -10.08 2.14 11.18
CA HIS A 151 -9.01 3.07 11.50
C HIS A 151 -9.37 3.96 12.70
N VAL A 152 -8.53 3.97 13.74
CA VAL A 152 -8.68 4.83 14.92
C VAL A 152 -8.60 6.31 14.55
N ILE A 153 -7.54 6.69 13.84
CA ILE A 153 -7.47 7.95 13.09
C ILE A 153 -8.02 7.66 11.70
N PRO A 154 -9.12 8.30 11.26
CA PRO A 154 -9.70 8.10 9.94
C PRO A 154 -8.70 8.35 8.80
N VAL A 155 -8.86 7.61 7.68
CA VAL A 155 -8.02 7.80 6.48
C VAL A 155 -8.10 9.23 5.94
N VAL A 156 -9.29 9.85 5.97
CA VAL A 156 -9.51 11.25 5.56
C VAL A 156 -8.73 12.26 6.42
N GLU A 157 -8.25 11.84 7.59
CA GLU A 157 -7.45 12.62 8.52
C GLU A 157 -5.98 12.18 8.56
N GLY A 158 -5.56 11.38 7.58
CA GLY A 158 -4.18 10.90 7.48
C GLY A 158 -3.90 9.61 8.25
N GLY A 159 -4.92 8.91 8.72
CA GLY A 159 -4.81 7.59 9.33
C GLY A 159 -4.10 6.57 8.44
N SER A 160 -3.19 5.80 9.05
CA SER A 160 -2.38 4.79 8.36
C SER A 160 -2.90 3.36 8.57
N ASP A 161 -2.42 2.43 7.75
CA ASP A 161 -2.79 1.00 7.81
C ASP A 161 -1.88 0.18 8.74
N VAL A 162 -1.24 0.78 9.75
CA VAL A 162 -0.43 0.04 10.73
C VAL A 162 -1.33 -0.48 11.87
N PRO A 163 -1.00 -1.60 12.53
CA PRO A 163 -1.81 -2.17 13.61
C PRO A 163 -2.18 -1.19 14.73
N GLU A 164 -1.30 -0.25 15.07
CA GLU A 164 -1.54 0.75 16.12
C GLU A 164 -2.66 1.72 15.77
N ASN A 165 -3.01 1.85 14.48
CA ASN A 165 -4.12 2.67 14.02
C ASN A 165 -5.36 1.84 13.69
N LEU A 166 -5.36 0.53 13.96
CA LEU A 166 -6.43 -0.36 13.51
C LEU A 166 -7.08 -1.09 14.69
N VAL A 167 -8.39 -1.25 14.65
CA VAL A 167 -9.18 -2.00 15.64
C VAL A 167 -10.23 -2.87 14.98
N THR A 168 -10.57 -3.98 15.61
CA THR A 168 -11.59 -4.92 15.14
C THR A 168 -12.97 -4.54 15.66
N LEU A 169 -13.91 -4.29 14.76
CA LEU A 169 -15.29 -3.93 15.08
C LEU A 169 -16.28 -4.90 14.42
N CYS A 170 -17.43 -5.08 15.06
CA CYS A 170 -18.58 -5.65 14.36
C CYS A 170 -19.16 -4.65 13.36
N MET A 171 -19.88 -5.16 12.35
CA MET A 171 -20.53 -4.36 11.31
C MET A 171 -21.39 -3.21 11.88
N GLU A 172 -22.12 -3.44 12.97
CA GLU A 172 -22.95 -2.42 13.63
C GLU A 172 -22.11 -1.30 14.25
N CYS A 173 -21.04 -1.63 14.98
CA CYS A 173 -20.17 -0.63 15.59
C CYS A 173 -19.39 0.14 14.52
N HIS A 174 -18.89 -0.56 13.50
CA HIS A 174 -18.23 0.06 12.34
C HIS A 174 -19.16 1.05 11.62
N GLY A 175 -20.44 0.67 11.43
CA GLY A 175 -21.46 1.54 10.85
C GLY A 175 -21.67 2.82 11.65
N ARG A 176 -21.78 2.73 12.98
CA ARG A 176 -21.91 3.90 13.87
C ARG A 176 -20.73 4.86 13.74
N HIS A 177 -19.49 4.36 13.78
CA HIS A 177 -18.30 5.20 13.58
C HIS A 177 -18.27 5.85 12.19
N THR A 178 -18.70 5.12 11.16
CA THR A 178 -18.78 5.65 9.79
C THR A 178 -19.81 6.79 9.70
N ASP A 179 -20.97 6.63 10.32
CA ASP A 179 -22.03 7.65 10.35
C ASP A 179 -21.60 8.88 11.16
N GLU A 180 -20.95 8.68 12.31
CA GLU A 180 -20.37 9.76 13.12
C GLU A 180 -19.31 10.55 12.35
N LEU A 181 -18.40 9.84 11.65
CA LEU A 181 -17.41 10.47 10.78
C LEU A 181 -18.06 11.27 9.66
N ASN A 182 -19.06 10.70 8.97
CA ASN A 182 -19.78 11.39 7.90
C ASN A 182 -20.50 12.65 8.41
N LYS A 183 -21.15 12.58 9.57
CA LYS A 183 -21.79 13.74 10.21
C LYS A 183 -20.76 14.82 10.55
N ARG A 184 -19.57 14.41 11.01
CA ARG A 184 -18.47 15.30 11.38
C ARG A 184 -17.83 16.01 10.18
N ILE A 185 -17.62 15.30 9.08
CA ILE A 185 -16.96 15.85 7.87
C ILE A 185 -17.96 16.62 6.99
N PHE A 186 -19.22 16.18 6.90
CA PHE A 186 -20.19 16.72 5.92
C PHE A 186 -21.36 17.51 6.54
N GLY A 187 -21.51 17.51 7.87
CA GLY A 187 -22.62 18.17 8.57
C GLY A 187 -23.98 17.48 8.41
N HIS A 188 -25.00 17.96 9.13
CA HIS A 188 -26.40 17.50 8.99
C HIS A 188 -27.09 18.13 7.77
N GLY A 189 -26.83 17.56 6.59
CA GLY A 189 -27.53 17.88 5.34
C GLY A 189 -28.74 16.97 5.07
N ARG A 190 -29.81 17.24 5.83
CA ARG A 190 -31.26 16.92 5.70
C ARG A 190 -31.80 16.01 4.57
N ASP A 191 -32.75 15.19 5.03
CA ASP A 191 -34.07 14.86 4.47
C ASP A 191 -34.16 14.10 3.14
N GLY A 192 -35.00 13.07 3.17
CA GLY A 192 -35.20 12.13 2.07
C GLY A 192 -35.61 12.81 0.75
N LYS A 193 -35.19 12.13 -0.33
CA LYS A 193 -35.39 12.39 -1.77
C LYS A 193 -34.19 13.08 -2.43
N GLY A 194 -33.37 12.29 -3.14
CA GLY A 194 -32.62 12.83 -4.28
C GLY A 194 -31.17 12.37 -4.45
N THR A 195 -31.03 11.28 -5.21
CA THR A 195 -29.94 10.98 -6.15
C THR A 195 -28.53 10.67 -5.61
N SER A 196 -28.06 9.50 -6.02
CA SER A 196 -26.78 8.83 -5.78
C SER A 196 -25.52 9.58 -6.23
N ASN A 197 -25.60 10.84 -6.68
CA ASN A 197 -24.53 11.49 -7.42
C ASN A 197 -23.69 12.50 -6.60
N ARG A 198 -24.05 12.77 -5.33
CA ARG A 198 -23.31 13.72 -4.47
C ARG A 198 -22.26 13.04 -3.54
N ARG A 199 -22.26 11.71 -3.46
CA ARG A 199 -21.22 10.91 -2.76
C ARG A 199 -19.84 11.00 -3.43
N ARG A 200 -19.76 11.39 -4.71
CA ARG A 200 -18.49 11.50 -5.43
C ARG A 200 -17.69 12.76 -5.10
N ARG A 201 -18.32 13.86 -4.71
CA ARG A 201 -17.64 15.17 -4.78
C ARG A 201 -16.64 15.48 -3.66
N ILE A 202 -16.59 14.69 -2.58
CA ILE A 202 -15.59 14.86 -1.52
C ILE A 202 -14.63 13.67 -1.41
N ILE A 203 -14.96 12.55 -2.08
CA ILE A 203 -13.98 11.48 -2.34
C ILE A 203 -13.09 11.87 -3.54
N GLN A 204 -13.55 12.78 -4.41
CA GLN A 204 -12.86 13.18 -5.64
C GLN A 204 -11.94 14.41 -5.51
N THR A 205 -11.81 15.04 -4.34
CA THR A 205 -10.76 16.05 -4.08
C THR A 205 -9.51 15.45 -3.44
N SER A 206 -9.31 14.13 -3.56
CA SER A 206 -8.03 13.48 -3.24
C SER A 206 -7.51 12.57 -4.35
N LEU A 207 -8.13 12.61 -5.54
CA LEU A 207 -7.74 11.73 -6.64
C LEU A 207 -7.35 12.44 -7.94
N ASP A 208 -7.63 13.71 -8.16
CA ASP A 208 -7.05 14.47 -9.26
C ASP A 208 -7.01 15.95 -8.86
N ASP A 209 -5.80 16.46 -8.58
CA ASP A 209 -5.36 17.86 -8.78
C ASP A 209 -3.87 17.92 -8.39
N ASP A 210 -3.02 17.54 -9.34
CA ASP A 210 -1.84 18.32 -9.73
C ASP A 210 -1.06 19.07 -8.64
N LEU A 211 -0.32 18.29 -7.85
CA LEU A 211 1.03 18.66 -7.45
C LEU A 211 2.00 17.67 -8.08
N TRP A 212 2.15 17.80 -9.40
CA TRP A 212 3.20 17.20 -10.22
C TRP A 212 4.24 18.27 -10.56
N ILE A 213 5.28 18.39 -9.74
CA ILE A 213 6.68 18.62 -10.13
C ILE A 213 7.53 17.66 -9.32
#